data_AF-A0A0H5RLN4-F1
#
_entry.id   AF-A0A0H5RLN4-F1
#
_cell.length_a   1.000
_cell.length_b   1.000
_cell.length_c   1.000
_cell.angle_alpha   90.00
_cell.angle_beta   90.00
_cell.angle_gamma   90.00
#
_symmetry.space_group_name_H-M   'P 1'
#
loop_
_entity.id
_entity.type
_entity.pdbx_description
1 polymer ?
#
loop_
_entity_poly.entity_id
_entity_poly.type
_entity_poly.pdbx_seq_one_letter_code
_entity_poly.pdbx_strand_id
1 'polypeptide(L)'
;MLGLIGVVTVALAITVPAWVRERGDLRSVQGVSIDAAIREWWIASRTDFITFQSALDDSQEALQQADVAALEAACERMHDVAAVDVAAQLPTPDVRLTAELTAAADDAHDAAHICLSTIGGAIVSYRAEFDTDMEQAHKHTAAAREIIDRFVNETRYA
;
A
#
# COMPACT_ATOMS: atom_id res chain seq x y z
N MET A 1 0.00 -50.87 -62.08
CA MET A 1 0.78 -50.72 -60.82
C MET A 1 0.77 -49.24 -60.46
N LEU A 2 0.17 -48.90 -59.32
CA LEU A 2 0.12 -47.54 -58.75
C LEU A 2 1.48 -47.21 -58.11
N GLY A 3 2.03 -46.03 -58.38
CA GLY A 3 3.24 -45.51 -57.71
C GLY A 3 2.92 -44.20 -57.00
N LEU A 4 3.12 -44.17 -55.67
CA LEU A 4 2.79 -43.08 -54.75
C LEU A 4 3.53 -41.77 -55.07
N ILE A 5 2.79 -40.66 -55.00
CA ILE A 5 3.33 -39.29 -54.90
C ILE A 5 3.62 -39.02 -53.42
N GLY A 6 4.90 -38.85 -53.07
CA GLY A 6 5.32 -38.43 -51.73
C GLY A 6 5.05 -36.94 -51.51
N VAL A 7 4.22 -36.61 -50.53
CA VAL A 7 3.97 -35.24 -50.08
C VAL A 7 5.06 -34.88 -49.06
N VAL A 8 5.90 -33.89 -49.40
CA VAL A 8 6.86 -33.30 -48.45
C VAL A 8 6.15 -32.20 -47.67
N THR A 9 5.84 -32.47 -46.40
CA THR A 9 5.38 -31.48 -45.44
C THR A 9 6.58 -30.72 -44.88
N VAL A 10 6.75 -29.46 -45.27
CA VAL A 10 7.72 -28.55 -44.64
C VAL A 10 7.11 -28.01 -43.35
N ALA A 11 7.60 -28.48 -42.21
CA ALA A 11 7.28 -27.91 -40.91
C ALA A 11 7.99 -26.55 -40.74
N LEU A 12 7.24 -25.45 -40.73
CA LEU A 12 7.76 -24.15 -40.30
C LEU A 12 8.01 -24.19 -38.79
N ALA A 13 9.27 -24.32 -38.37
CA ALA A 13 9.67 -24.04 -37.01
C ALA A 13 9.61 -22.52 -36.79
N ILE A 14 8.60 -22.06 -36.06
CA ILE A 14 8.52 -20.69 -35.55
C ILE A 14 9.65 -20.54 -34.53
N THR A 15 10.79 -20.02 -34.97
CA THR A 15 11.91 -19.69 -34.08
C THR A 15 11.57 -18.38 -33.38
N VAL A 16 11.18 -18.47 -32.11
CA VAL A 16 11.03 -17.27 -31.27
C VAL A 16 12.42 -16.65 -31.12
N PRO A 17 12.63 -15.38 -31.49
CA PRO A 17 13.95 -14.76 -31.40
C PRO A 17 14.42 -14.71 -29.94
N ALA A 18 15.68 -15.10 -29.70
CA ALA A 18 16.29 -15.21 -28.37
C ALA A 18 16.12 -13.96 -27.48
N TRP A 19 16.05 -12.77 -28.09
CA TRP A 19 15.81 -11.47 -27.44
C TRP A 19 14.45 -11.32 -26.73
N VAL A 20 13.45 -12.13 -27.08
CA VAL A 20 12.16 -12.17 -26.38
C VAL A 20 12.24 -13.03 -25.12
N ARG A 21 13.09 -14.07 -25.15
CA ARG A 21 13.28 -15.01 -24.03
C ARG A 21 14.08 -14.37 -22.89
N GLU A 22 15.17 -13.68 -23.20
CA GLU A 22 15.98 -12.97 -22.18
C GLU A 22 15.21 -11.86 -21.46
N ARG A 23 14.35 -11.11 -22.18
CA ARG A 23 13.49 -10.08 -21.56
C ARG A 23 12.41 -10.67 -20.66
N GLY A 24 11.91 -11.87 -20.97
CA GLY A 24 10.99 -12.60 -20.09
C GLY A 24 11.67 -13.05 -18.81
N ASP A 25 12.89 -13.57 -18.92
CA ASP A 25 13.65 -14.09 -17.78
C ASP A 25 14.08 -12.98 -16.82
N LEU A 26 14.57 -11.85 -17.34
CA LEU A 26 14.95 -10.69 -16.52
C LEU A 26 13.76 -10.06 -15.79
N ARG A 27 12.60 -9.94 -16.45
CA ARG A 27 11.38 -9.43 -15.80
C ARG A 27 10.85 -10.39 -14.72
N SER A 28 10.95 -11.69 -14.96
CA SER A 28 10.57 -12.73 -14.01
C SER A 28 11.47 -12.70 -12.77
N VAL A 29 12.79 -12.69 -12.96
CA VAL A 29 13.77 -12.61 -11.86
C VAL A 29 13.63 -11.29 -11.08
N GLN A 30 13.41 -10.18 -11.78
CA GLN A 30 13.17 -8.89 -11.13
C GLN A 30 11.85 -8.87 -10.34
N GLY A 31 10.77 -9.47 -10.87
CA GLY A 31 9.51 -9.65 -10.15
C GLY A 31 9.70 -10.46 -8.86
N VAL A 32 10.32 -11.64 -8.95
CA VAL A 32 10.62 -12.47 -7.77
C VAL A 32 11.47 -11.73 -6.72
N SER A 33 12.42 -10.89 -7.16
CA SER A 33 13.24 -10.09 -6.26
C SER A 33 12.45 -8.99 -5.53
N ILE A 34 11.47 -8.37 -6.20
CA ILE A 34 10.59 -7.36 -5.62
C ILE A 34 9.63 -8.02 -4.62
N ASP A 35 9.04 -9.17 -4.96
CA ASP A 35 8.11 -9.87 -4.06
C ASP A 35 8.79 -10.27 -2.76
N ALA A 36 10.03 -10.77 -2.84
CA ALA A 36 10.83 -11.10 -1.67
C ALA A 36 11.15 -9.85 -0.82
N ALA A 37 11.54 -8.75 -1.46
CA ALA A 37 11.84 -7.49 -0.78
C ALA A 37 10.60 -6.92 -0.08
N ILE A 38 9.41 -6.97 -0.70
CA ILE A 38 8.16 -6.50 -0.09
C ILE A 38 7.77 -7.37 1.10
N ARG A 39 7.95 -8.70 1.02
CA ARG A 39 7.69 -9.60 2.16
C ARG A 39 8.62 -9.30 3.34
N GLU A 40 9.91 -9.10 3.09
CA GLU A 40 10.89 -8.74 4.13
C GLU A 40 10.56 -7.38 4.75
N TRP A 41 10.29 -6.37 3.92
CA TRP A 41 9.86 -5.05 4.37
C TRP A 41 8.59 -5.16 5.24
N TRP A 42 7.57 -5.90 4.80
CA TRP A 42 6.33 -6.07 5.56
C TRP A 42 6.55 -6.74 6.91
N ILE A 43 7.46 -7.71 7.00
CA ILE A 43 7.80 -8.35 8.28
C ILE A 43 8.37 -7.32 9.27
N ALA A 44 9.14 -6.34 8.79
CA ALA A 44 9.72 -5.29 9.62
C ALA A 44 8.72 -4.17 9.94
N SER A 45 7.88 -3.77 8.98
CA SER A 45 7.02 -2.58 9.08
C SER A 45 5.59 -2.84 9.54
N ARG A 46 5.13 -4.11 9.59
CA ARG A 46 3.71 -4.43 9.86
C ARG A 46 3.16 -3.83 11.15
N THR A 47 3.99 -3.70 12.19
CA THR A 47 3.54 -3.17 13.48
C THR A 47 3.16 -1.71 13.33
N ASP A 48 4.02 -0.91 12.68
CA ASP A 48 3.80 0.51 12.45
C ASP A 48 2.59 0.72 11.54
N PHE A 49 2.42 -0.10 10.50
CA PHE A 49 1.23 -0.07 9.64
C PHE A 49 -0.06 -0.35 10.43
N ILE A 50 -0.07 -1.36 11.30
CA ILE A 50 -1.25 -1.70 12.10
C ILE A 50 -1.54 -0.59 13.11
N THR A 51 -0.51 -0.08 13.78
CA THR A 51 -0.65 1.04 14.72
C THR A 51 -1.19 2.28 14.01
N PHE A 52 -0.76 2.56 12.78
CA PHE A 52 -1.26 3.64 11.96
C PHE A 52 -2.75 3.47 11.65
N GLN A 53 -3.15 2.28 11.17
CA GLN A 53 -4.55 1.96 10.92
C GLN A 53 -5.42 2.10 12.19
N SER A 54 -4.94 1.59 13.33
CA SER A 54 -5.66 1.72 14.60
C SER A 54 -5.78 3.17 15.07
N ALA A 55 -4.78 4.03 14.85
CA ALA A 55 -4.88 5.44 15.20
C ALA A 55 -5.95 6.18 14.38
N LEU A 56 -6.10 5.83 13.09
CA LEU A 56 -7.19 6.34 12.26
C LEU A 56 -8.56 5.86 12.80
N ASP A 57 -8.71 4.56 13.03
CA ASP A 57 -9.95 3.95 13.51
C ASP A 57 -10.35 4.51 14.89
N ASP A 58 -9.41 4.61 15.83
CA ASP A 58 -9.61 5.14 17.18
C ASP A 58 -10.08 6.61 17.13
N SER A 59 -9.49 7.42 16.25
CA SER A 59 -9.86 8.83 16.08
C SER A 59 -11.30 8.96 15.58
N GLN A 60 -11.66 8.15 14.58
CA GLN A 60 -13.02 8.12 14.04
C GLN A 60 -14.03 7.63 15.08
N GLU A 61 -13.71 6.57 15.82
CA GLU A 61 -14.56 6.00 16.86
C GLU A 61 -14.80 7.00 18.01
N ALA A 62 -13.73 7.60 18.54
CA ALA A 62 -13.83 8.58 19.62
C ALA A 62 -14.67 9.79 19.21
N LEU A 63 -14.53 10.26 17.96
CA LEU A 63 -15.36 11.33 17.41
C LEU A 63 -16.85 10.93 17.36
N GLN A 64 -17.17 9.71 16.94
CA GLN A 64 -18.55 9.21 16.89
C GLN A 64 -19.18 9.08 18.28
N GLN A 65 -18.37 8.74 19.28
CA GLN A 65 -18.81 8.60 20.67
C GLN A 65 -18.88 9.94 21.43
N ALA A 66 -18.41 11.03 20.81
CA ALA A 66 -18.20 12.33 21.46
C ALA A 66 -17.32 12.23 22.72
N ASP A 67 -16.37 11.30 22.73
CA ASP A 67 -15.38 11.14 23.79
C ASP A 67 -14.17 12.02 23.48
N VAL A 68 -14.16 13.23 24.05
CA VAL A 68 -13.11 14.24 23.79
C VAL A 68 -11.75 13.76 24.29
N ALA A 69 -11.68 13.05 25.43
CA ALA A 69 -10.42 12.60 26.00
C ALA A 69 -9.82 11.46 25.16
N ALA A 70 -10.65 10.53 24.69
CA ALA A 70 -10.22 9.50 23.76
C ALA A 70 -9.81 10.10 22.41
N LEU A 71 -10.55 11.11 21.92
CA LEU A 71 -10.26 11.77 20.64
C LEU A 71 -8.92 12.51 20.68
N GLU A 72 -8.62 13.25 21.74
CA GLU A 72 -7.33 13.93 21.92
C GLU A 72 -6.17 12.93 21.84
N ALA A 73 -6.24 11.87 22.65
CA ALA A 73 -5.20 10.84 22.67
C ALA A 73 -5.05 10.09 21.33
N ALA A 74 -6.16 9.86 20.62
CA ALA A 74 -6.14 9.22 19.30
C ALA A 74 -5.51 10.14 18.23
N CYS A 75 -5.86 11.42 18.23
CA CYS A 75 -5.29 12.40 17.30
C CYS A 75 -3.81 12.67 17.56
N GLU A 76 -3.34 12.69 18.81
CA GLU A 76 -1.90 12.74 19.14
C GLU A 76 -1.15 11.52 18.58
N ARG A 77 -1.71 10.32 18.78
CA ARG A 77 -1.12 9.10 18.23
C ARG A 77 -1.10 9.10 16.71
N MET A 78 -2.19 9.53 16.08
CA MET A 78 -2.30 9.63 14.63
C MET A 78 -1.25 10.57 14.04
N HIS A 79 -1.05 11.74 14.67
CA HIS A 79 0.00 12.69 14.32
C HIS A 79 1.40 12.06 14.35
N ASP A 80 1.75 11.42 15.47
CA ASP A 80 3.10 10.88 15.67
C ASP A 80 3.38 9.71 14.75
N VAL A 81 2.44 8.78 14.62
CA VAL A 81 2.61 7.59 13.77
C VAL A 81 2.70 7.98 12.30
N ALA A 82 1.90 8.94 11.84
CA ALA A 82 1.97 9.45 10.48
C ALA A 82 3.32 10.12 10.17
N ALA A 83 3.77 11.02 11.05
CA ALA A 83 4.97 11.83 10.81
C ALA A 83 6.28 11.07 11.05
N VAL A 84 6.28 10.09 11.96
CA VAL A 84 7.50 9.42 12.45
C VAL A 84 7.53 7.98 12.00
N ASP A 85 6.57 7.17 12.44
CA ASP A 85 6.67 5.72 12.29
C ASP A 85 6.47 5.29 10.83
N VAL A 86 5.43 5.81 10.15
CA VAL A 86 5.22 5.52 8.72
C VAL A 86 6.38 6.08 7.89
N ALA A 87 6.82 7.31 8.15
CA ALA A 87 7.94 7.93 7.45
C ALA A 87 9.25 7.12 7.58
N ALA A 88 9.50 6.50 8.73
CA ALA A 88 10.67 5.65 8.95
C ALA A 88 10.66 4.37 8.09
N GLN A 89 9.50 3.95 7.60
CA GLN A 89 9.34 2.76 6.75
C GLN A 89 9.40 3.09 5.24
N LEU A 90 9.63 4.35 4.87
CA LEU A 90 9.70 4.82 3.48
C LEU A 90 11.14 5.11 3.02
N PRO A 91 11.46 4.94 1.72
CA PRO A 91 10.60 4.37 0.68
C PRO A 91 10.46 2.85 0.84
N THR A 92 9.33 2.33 0.37
CA THR A 92 9.09 0.89 0.26
C THR A 92 9.73 0.32 -1.01
N PRO A 93 9.94 -1.01 -1.11
CA PRO A 93 10.46 -1.63 -2.33
C PRO A 93 9.56 -1.47 -3.58
N ASP A 94 8.25 -1.28 -3.40
CA ASP A 94 7.29 -0.95 -4.46
C ASP A 94 6.97 0.56 -4.45
N VAL A 95 7.17 1.25 -5.58
CA VAL A 95 6.95 2.70 -5.69
C VAL A 95 5.48 3.12 -5.53
N ARG A 96 4.53 2.25 -5.89
CA ARG A 96 3.10 2.52 -5.69
C ARG A 96 2.76 2.40 -4.21
N LEU A 97 3.31 1.39 -3.52
CA LEU A 97 3.14 1.27 -2.08
C LEU A 97 3.70 2.50 -1.34
N THR A 98 4.85 3.02 -1.78
CA THR A 98 5.40 4.27 -1.24
C THR A 98 4.43 5.44 -1.45
N ALA A 99 3.86 5.57 -2.65
CA ALA A 99 2.92 6.65 -2.96
C ALA A 99 1.66 6.58 -2.09
N GLU A 100 1.05 5.41 -1.95
CA GLU A 100 -0.14 5.23 -1.10
C GLU A 100 0.16 5.50 0.38
N LEU A 101 1.27 4.99 0.92
CA LEU A 101 1.62 5.24 2.33
C LEU A 101 2.00 6.70 2.60
N THR A 102 2.65 7.37 1.63
CA THR A 102 2.95 8.80 1.75
C THR A 102 1.66 9.61 1.79
N ALA A 103 0.74 9.38 0.84
CA ALA A 103 -0.53 10.07 0.80
C ALA A 103 -1.36 9.82 2.08
N ALA A 104 -1.43 8.56 2.53
CA ALA A 104 -2.13 8.23 3.76
C ALA A 104 -1.56 8.97 4.98
N ALA A 105 -0.23 9.00 5.11
CA ALA A 105 0.44 9.68 6.22
C ALA A 105 0.22 11.20 6.17
N ASP A 106 0.33 11.81 4.99
CA ASP A 106 0.10 13.25 4.81
C ASP A 106 -1.34 13.63 5.22
N ASP A 107 -2.34 12.91 4.70
CA ASP A 107 -3.75 13.15 5.03
C ASP A 107 -4.03 12.94 6.54
N ALA A 108 -3.48 11.88 7.13
CA ALA A 108 -3.64 11.60 8.56
C ALA A 108 -2.98 12.66 9.45
N HIS A 109 -1.82 13.17 9.03
CA HIS A 109 -1.09 14.21 9.75
C HIS A 109 -1.85 15.54 9.71
N ASP A 110 -2.40 15.91 8.55
CA ASP A 110 -3.24 17.10 8.39
C ASP A 110 -4.54 16.98 9.20
N ALA A 111 -5.20 15.83 9.16
CA ALA A 111 -6.37 15.53 10.00
C ALA A 111 -6.05 15.67 11.49
N ALA A 112 -4.90 15.17 11.94
CA ALA A 112 -4.49 15.25 13.34
C ALA A 112 -4.28 16.71 13.78
N HIS A 113 -3.67 17.55 12.94
CA HIS A 113 -3.52 18.97 13.22
C HIS A 113 -4.86 19.69 13.33
N ILE A 114 -5.82 19.39 12.46
CA ILE A 114 -7.17 19.96 12.55
C ILE A 114 -7.87 19.53 13.85
N CYS A 115 -7.79 18.23 14.18
CA CYS A 115 -8.38 17.67 15.39
C CYS A 115 -7.85 18.35 16.66
N LEU A 116 -6.53 18.37 16.83
CA LEU A 116 -5.86 18.92 18.01
C LEU A 116 -6.06 20.44 18.11
N SER A 117 -6.08 21.15 16.98
CA SER A 117 -6.38 22.58 16.96
C SER A 117 -7.81 22.87 17.40
N THR A 118 -8.77 22.04 16.99
CA THR A 118 -10.18 22.17 17.36
C THR A 118 -10.38 21.90 18.85
N ILE A 119 -9.75 20.84 19.38
CA ILE A 119 -9.76 20.52 20.83
C ILE A 119 -9.13 21.66 21.64
N GLY A 120 -8.03 22.24 21.13
CA GLY A 120 -7.37 23.41 21.70
C GLY A 120 -8.19 24.72 21.65
N GLY A 121 -9.41 24.69 21.11
CA GLY A 121 -10.34 25.83 21.13
C GLY A 121 -10.20 26.80 19.96
N ALA A 122 -9.67 26.35 18.81
CA ALA A 122 -9.64 27.17 17.60
C ALA A 122 -11.07 27.66 17.23
N ILE A 123 -11.17 28.95 16.87
CA ILE A 123 -12.45 29.65 16.63
C ILE A 123 -13.17 29.16 15.36
N VAL A 124 -12.46 28.45 14.47
CA VAL A 124 -12.97 27.92 13.20
C VAL A 124 -12.92 26.39 13.26
N SER A 125 -14.06 25.72 13.16
CA SER A 125 -14.11 24.26 13.06
C SER A 125 -13.91 23.83 11.61
N TYR A 126 -12.76 23.24 11.30
CA TYR A 126 -12.47 22.63 9.99
C TYR A 126 -12.98 21.19 9.91
N ARG A 127 -14.22 20.97 10.35
CA ARG A 127 -14.77 19.63 10.51
C ARG A 127 -14.88 18.90 9.17
N ALA A 128 -15.26 19.61 8.10
CA ALA A 128 -15.40 19.02 6.78
C ALA A 128 -14.04 18.60 6.19
N GLU A 129 -13.01 19.40 6.45
CA GLU A 129 -11.63 19.10 6.09
C GLU A 129 -11.12 17.87 6.87
N PHE A 130 -11.30 17.84 8.20
CA PHE A 130 -11.00 16.65 9.00
C PHE A 130 -11.66 15.39 8.46
N ASP A 131 -12.98 15.45 8.20
CA ASP A 131 -13.73 14.29 7.69
C ASP A 131 -13.20 13.85 6.29
N THR A 132 -12.79 14.81 5.46
CA THR A 132 -12.21 14.55 4.13
C THR A 132 -10.85 13.89 4.24
N ASP A 133 -9.96 14.43 5.05
CA ASP A 133 -8.59 13.95 5.22
C ASP A 133 -8.59 12.55 5.86
N MET A 134 -9.44 12.31 6.86
CA MET A 134 -9.65 10.97 7.41
C MET A 134 -10.13 9.97 6.35
N GLU A 135 -11.08 10.36 5.51
CA GLU A 135 -11.59 9.50 4.43
C GLU A 135 -10.48 9.15 3.43
N GLN A 136 -9.64 10.12 3.04
CA GLN A 136 -8.53 9.87 2.13
C GLN A 136 -7.44 9.02 2.79
N ALA A 137 -7.07 9.30 4.03
CA ALA A 137 -6.11 8.49 4.79
C ALA A 137 -6.54 7.02 4.87
N HIS A 138 -7.81 6.74 5.14
CA HIS A 138 -8.35 5.39 5.12
C HIS A 138 -8.31 4.75 3.73
N LYS A 139 -8.67 5.48 2.67
CA LYS A 139 -8.61 4.96 1.29
C LYS A 139 -7.20 4.59 0.88
N HIS A 140 -6.23 5.45 1.14
CA HIS A 140 -4.82 5.21 0.82
C HIS A 140 -4.23 4.08 1.65
N THR A 141 -4.58 3.99 2.94
CA THR A 141 -4.19 2.86 3.80
C THR A 141 -4.76 1.54 3.27
N ALA A 142 -6.02 1.52 2.83
CA ALA A 142 -6.64 0.34 2.24
C ALA A 142 -5.97 -0.05 0.90
N ALA A 143 -5.64 0.92 0.05
CA ALA A 143 -4.93 0.68 -1.21
C ALA A 143 -3.50 0.14 -0.96
N ALA A 144 -2.78 0.70 0.01
CA ALA A 144 -1.48 0.18 0.47
C ALA A 144 -1.60 -1.27 0.94
N ARG A 145 -2.64 -1.59 1.73
CA ARG A 145 -2.91 -2.95 2.19
C ARG A 145 -3.17 -3.92 1.04
N GLU A 146 -3.96 -3.51 0.05
CA GLU A 146 -4.22 -4.32 -1.15
C GLU A 146 -2.93 -4.64 -1.91
N ILE A 147 -2.01 -3.68 -2.02
CA ILE A 147 -0.69 -3.90 -2.61
C ILE A 147 0.08 -4.95 -1.83
N ILE A 148 0.19 -4.80 -0.51
CA ILE A 148 0.88 -5.74 0.38
C ILE A 148 0.32 -7.15 0.24
N ASP A 149 -1.02 -7.29 0.29
CA ASP A 149 -1.72 -8.58 0.26
C ASP A 149 -1.44 -9.39 -1.01
N ARG A 150 -1.16 -8.75 -2.16
CA ARG A 150 -0.74 -9.46 -3.38
C ARG A 150 0.58 -10.21 -3.20
N PHE A 151 1.53 -9.63 -2.47
CA PHE A 151 2.88 -10.21 -2.32
C PHE A 151 2.99 -11.19 -1.14
N VAL A 152 2.15 -11.03 -0.11
CA VAL A 152 2.18 -11.89 1.09
C VAL A 152 1.25 -13.11 0.97
N ASN A 153 0.14 -13.03 0.21
CA ASN A 153 -0.83 -14.13 0.09
C ASN A 153 -0.55 -15.10 -1.07
N GLU A 154 0.29 -14.74 -2.04
CA GLU A 154 0.70 -15.66 -3.13
C GLU A 154 1.45 -16.91 -2.62
N THR A 155 1.88 -16.92 -1.36
CA THR A 155 2.51 -18.06 -0.67
C THR A 155 1.57 -19.23 -0.36
N ARG A 156 0.25 -19.14 -0.60
CA ARG A 156 -0.68 -20.26 -0.36
C ARG A 156 -0.74 -21.32 -1.47
N TYR A 157 -0.12 -21.07 -2.62
CA TYR A 157 -0.21 -21.95 -3.79
C TYR A 157 1.14 -22.31 -4.44
N ALA A 158 2.26 -22.07 -3.74
CA ALA A 158 3.59 -22.53 -4.12
C ALA A 158 4.04 -23.72 -3.28
#